data_AF-A0A1V4QAN2-F1
#
_entry.id   AF-A0A1V4QAN2-F1
#
_cell.length_a   1.000
_cell.length_b   1.000
_cell.length_c   1.000
_cell.angle_alpha   90.00
_cell.angle_beta   90.00
_cell.angle_gamma   90.00
#
_symmetry.space_group_name_H-M   'P 1'
#
loop_
_entity.id
_entity.type
_entity.pdbx_description
1 polymer ?
#
loop_
_entity_poly.entity_id
_entity_poly.type
_entity_poly.pdbx_seq_one_letter_code
_entity_poly.pdbx_strand_id
1 'polypeptide(L)'
;PADDGDLRSADELLLVDSPLAAVLVEDHPFGLLDGDVAERHGAHVLRRLGVGWSFAVIVDDLPTGPDHDLPDEEQWWETLPDAPERLCAIRDLDLVAPDRWEQALTLIVEDEQAARALDDREGYTAWWLRHFAEVDGLLLGEYRAPSDHSLVGVLDPLVHPHADALAPALAALPPESATEASLLLARLGDRGRSISPGVTRAIYSAVVEVCRSGRIDWSEIDAPDAVRVASGTAVPTDGHRVPVVLDDPWWAQAVDPVTLVIGPDSPEGATLLADILDLPQVSEEFTAEPVGAGEYTTSDDTAAVLFTAETGRPVPGEVRVYDDLRMALSRKGGGASSEVRVRWWVDSRGVTYLSRRR
;
A
#
# COMPACT_ATOMS: atom_id res chain seq x y z
N PRO A 1 20.46 17.93 39.63
CA PRO A 1 21.47 16.88 39.89
C PRO A 1 20.90 15.53 39.50
N ALA A 2 21.68 14.71 38.83
CA ALA A 2 21.42 13.28 38.70
C ALA A 2 21.71 12.57 40.02
N ASP A 3 21.28 11.32 40.13
CA ASP A 3 21.50 10.44 41.29
C ASP A 3 22.97 10.09 41.53
N ASP A 4 23.80 10.13 40.49
CA ASP A 4 25.27 10.07 40.55
C ASP A 4 25.94 11.38 41.02
N GLY A 5 25.16 12.45 41.16
CA GLY A 5 25.60 13.78 41.59
C GLY A 5 25.98 14.73 40.45
N ASP A 6 25.97 14.28 39.19
CA ASP A 6 26.33 15.12 38.04
C ASP A 6 25.25 16.17 37.75
N LEU A 7 25.69 17.31 37.20
CA LEU A 7 24.80 18.38 36.76
C LEU A 7 24.46 18.18 35.28
N ARG A 8 23.21 17.83 35.02
CA ARG A 8 22.64 17.64 33.69
C ARG A 8 21.48 18.60 33.45
N SER A 9 21.15 18.81 32.18
CA SER A 9 19.96 19.57 31.80
C SER A 9 18.70 18.80 32.19
N ALA A 10 17.57 19.50 32.39
CA ALA A 10 16.35 18.85 32.88
C ALA A 10 15.81 17.82 31.88
N ASP A 11 15.95 18.08 30.58
CA ASP A 11 15.60 17.22 29.46
C ASP A 11 16.53 16.01 29.29
N GLU A 12 17.67 15.98 29.98
CA GLU A 12 18.58 14.83 30.03
C GLU A 12 18.33 13.94 31.27
N LEU A 13 17.29 14.22 32.05
CA LEU A 13 16.97 13.52 33.29
C LEU A 13 15.59 12.87 33.23
N LEU A 14 15.48 11.65 33.74
CA LEU A 14 14.21 10.94 33.96
C LEU A 14 13.84 10.91 35.44
N LEU A 15 12.54 10.92 35.72
CA LEU A 15 12.07 10.56 37.06
C LEU A 15 12.29 9.07 37.31
N VAL A 16 12.57 8.69 38.57
CA VAL A 16 12.92 7.30 38.92
C VAL A 16 11.83 6.28 38.56
N ASP A 17 10.56 6.70 38.62
CA ASP A 17 9.39 5.88 38.27
C ASP A 17 8.84 6.21 36.87
N SER A 18 9.64 6.84 36.01
CA SER A 18 9.25 7.23 34.66
C SER A 18 8.91 5.98 33.82
N PRO A 19 7.69 5.87 33.26
CA PRO A 19 7.36 4.80 32.34
C PRO A 19 8.27 4.75 31.11
N LEU A 20 8.77 5.92 30.65
CA LEU A 20 9.73 5.98 29.56
C LEU A 20 11.01 5.20 29.87
N ALA A 21 11.54 5.30 31.10
CA ALA A 21 12.77 4.59 31.48
C ALA A 21 12.63 3.05 31.34
N ALA A 22 11.42 2.51 31.46
CA ALA A 22 11.16 1.08 31.37
C ALA A 22 11.15 0.53 29.93
N VAL A 23 11.15 1.40 28.91
CA VAL A 23 11.13 1.00 27.49
C VAL A 23 12.41 1.31 26.74
N LEU A 24 13.34 2.07 27.33
CA LEU A 24 14.60 2.42 26.70
C LEU A 24 15.64 1.30 26.81
N VAL A 25 16.64 1.33 25.93
CA VAL A 25 17.84 0.49 26.02
C VAL A 25 18.59 0.72 27.34
N GLU A 26 19.28 -0.31 27.84
CA GLU A 26 19.95 -0.26 29.16
C GLU A 26 21.03 0.84 29.24
N ASP A 27 21.68 1.16 28.12
CA ASP A 27 22.75 2.16 28.00
C ASP A 27 22.28 3.51 27.46
N HIS A 28 20.99 3.83 27.61
CA HIS A 28 20.45 5.12 27.21
C HIS A 28 21.18 6.30 27.89
N PRO A 29 21.33 7.46 27.22
CA PRO A 29 22.11 8.60 27.74
C PRO A 29 21.46 9.33 28.93
N PHE A 30 20.15 9.15 29.17
CA PHE A 30 19.46 9.85 30.25
C PHE A 30 19.99 9.48 31.64
N GLY A 31 20.15 10.48 32.50
CA GLY A 31 20.39 10.27 33.93
C GLY A 31 19.09 10.11 34.70
N LEU A 32 19.15 9.52 35.90
CA LEU A 32 18.01 9.51 36.82
C LEU A 32 18.09 10.73 37.74
N LEU A 33 16.95 11.38 37.98
CA LEU A 33 16.90 12.53 38.87
C LEU A 33 17.21 12.12 40.31
N ASP A 34 18.05 12.91 40.99
CA ASP A 34 18.33 12.77 42.42
C ASP A 34 17.04 12.75 43.27
N GLY A 35 16.94 11.77 44.17
CA GLY A 35 15.76 11.53 44.99
C GLY A 35 15.41 12.69 45.92
N ASP A 36 16.41 13.34 46.52
CA ASP A 36 16.17 14.47 47.44
C ASP A 36 15.61 15.69 46.68
N VAL A 37 16.02 15.88 45.43
CA VAL A 37 15.47 16.91 44.53
C VAL A 37 14.03 16.57 44.15
N ALA A 38 13.77 15.30 43.80
CA ALA A 38 12.44 14.82 43.46
C ALA A 38 11.44 15.03 44.60
N GLU A 39 11.80 14.65 45.83
CA GLU A 39 10.97 14.80 47.03
C GLU A 39 10.69 16.28 47.35
N ARG A 40 11.71 17.14 47.19
CA ARG A 40 11.62 18.56 47.57
C ARG A 40 10.72 19.37 46.64
N HIS A 41 10.74 19.08 45.35
CA HIS A 41 10.07 19.90 44.34
C HIS A 41 8.78 19.25 43.78
N GLY A 42 8.63 17.93 43.94
CA GLY A 42 7.48 17.17 43.49
C GLY A 42 7.48 16.91 41.97
N ALA A 43 7.08 15.70 41.59
CA ALA A 43 7.14 15.22 40.20
C ALA A 43 6.43 16.13 39.18
N HIS A 44 5.27 16.70 39.53
CA HIS A 44 4.50 17.56 38.63
C HIS A 44 5.27 18.82 38.19
N VAL A 45 5.98 19.46 39.12
CA VAL A 45 6.78 20.66 38.81
C VAL A 45 7.98 20.29 37.96
N LEU A 46 8.65 19.20 38.30
CA LEU A 46 9.84 18.72 37.58
C LEU A 46 9.51 18.30 36.14
N ARG A 47 8.37 17.63 35.93
CA ARG A 47 7.86 17.32 34.59
C ARG A 47 7.62 18.57 33.75
N ARG A 48 7.07 19.64 34.34
CA ARG A 48 6.90 20.93 33.65
C ARG A 48 8.22 21.64 33.33
N LEU A 49 9.30 21.31 34.05
CA LEU A 49 10.65 21.83 33.77
C LEU A 49 11.38 20.99 32.72
N GLY A 50 10.79 19.90 32.23
CA GLY A 50 11.38 19.04 31.20
C GLY A 50 11.96 17.73 31.71
N VAL A 51 11.90 17.44 33.02
CA VAL A 51 12.32 16.12 33.53
C VAL A 51 11.39 15.04 32.97
N GLY A 52 11.97 14.10 32.23
CA GLY A 52 11.26 13.12 31.43
C GLY A 52 10.39 12.18 32.25
N TRP A 53 9.22 11.88 31.67
CA TRP A 53 8.21 10.97 32.20
C TRP A 53 7.61 10.11 31.07
N SER A 54 7.29 10.77 29.96
CA SER A 54 6.93 10.16 28.69
C SER A 54 7.85 10.72 27.61
N PHE A 55 7.70 10.26 26.38
CA PHE A 55 8.39 10.77 25.22
C PHE A 55 8.27 12.30 25.09
N ALA A 56 9.38 12.97 24.82
CA ALA A 56 9.39 14.39 24.56
C ALA A 56 8.90 14.67 23.13
N VAL A 57 8.06 15.71 22.98
CA VAL A 57 7.53 16.13 21.68
C VAL A 57 8.11 17.48 21.32
N ILE A 58 8.73 17.56 20.15
CA ILE A 58 9.15 18.81 19.50
C ILE A 58 7.99 19.29 18.64
N VAL A 59 7.74 20.60 18.71
CA VAL A 59 6.87 21.31 17.78
C VAL A 59 7.66 22.47 17.22
N ASP A 60 7.81 22.50 15.90
CA ASP A 60 8.37 23.64 15.18
C ASP A 60 7.40 24.13 14.11
N ASP A 61 7.12 25.43 14.11
CA ASP A 61 6.25 26.06 13.12
C ASP A 61 7.13 26.66 12.03
N LEU A 62 6.93 26.23 10.78
CA LEU A 62 7.76 26.58 9.62
C LEU A 62 9.24 26.13 9.77
N PRO A 63 9.50 24.84 9.99
CA PRO A 63 10.87 24.33 10.06
C PRO A 63 11.61 24.62 8.76
N THR A 64 12.90 24.99 8.89
CA THR A 64 13.73 25.36 7.74
C THR A 64 14.63 24.25 7.21
N GLY A 65 14.71 23.12 7.93
CA GLY A 65 15.51 21.96 7.58
C GLY A 65 15.46 20.87 8.66
N PRO A 66 16.22 19.77 8.47
CA PRO A 66 16.33 18.70 9.44
C PRO A 66 17.38 19.01 10.52
N ASP A 67 17.09 19.96 11.41
CA ASP A 67 18.02 20.45 12.45
C ASP A 67 17.50 20.25 13.89
N HIS A 68 16.61 19.27 14.09
CA HIS A 68 15.96 19.00 15.37
C HIS A 68 16.61 17.87 16.19
N ASP A 69 17.75 17.36 15.72
CA ASP A 69 18.46 16.19 16.28
C ASP A 69 17.54 14.95 16.40
N LEU A 70 16.63 14.77 15.44
CA LEU A 70 15.76 13.59 15.36
C LEU A 70 16.47 12.47 14.58
N PRO A 71 16.30 11.19 14.97
CA PRO A 71 16.92 10.08 14.24
C PRO A 71 16.41 10.01 12.80
N ASP A 72 17.32 9.93 11.83
CA ASP A 72 16.98 9.80 10.41
C ASP A 72 16.10 10.94 9.84
N GLU A 73 16.12 12.12 10.46
CA GLU A 73 15.32 13.28 10.04
C GLU A 73 15.61 13.71 8.60
N GLU A 74 16.90 13.65 8.20
CA GLU A 74 17.34 14.00 6.86
C GLU A 74 16.69 13.08 5.80
N GLN A 75 16.55 11.78 6.11
CA GLN A 75 15.88 10.83 5.21
C GLN A 75 14.40 11.14 5.08
N TRP A 76 13.70 11.45 6.18
CA TRP A 76 12.30 11.87 6.13
C TRP A 76 12.15 13.17 5.32
N TRP A 77 13.01 14.15 5.55
CA TRP A 77 12.95 15.46 4.90
C TRP A 77 13.09 15.35 3.38
N GLU A 78 13.92 14.43 2.88
CA GLU A 78 14.08 14.15 1.46
C GLU A 78 12.83 13.53 0.81
N THR A 79 11.93 12.92 1.58
CA THR A 79 10.67 12.37 1.06
C THR A 79 9.61 13.43 0.77
N LEU A 80 9.76 14.62 1.36
CA LEU A 80 8.74 15.66 1.25
C LEU A 80 8.88 16.44 -0.07
N PRO A 81 7.78 16.70 -0.78
CA PRO A 81 7.82 17.51 -2.00
C PRO A 81 8.17 18.98 -1.71
N ASP A 82 7.75 19.48 -0.54
CA ASP A 82 7.95 20.83 -0.05
C ASP A 82 8.20 20.81 1.46
N ALA A 83 8.82 21.85 2.01
CA ALA A 83 9.00 21.97 3.44
C ALA A 83 7.64 22.02 4.17
N PRO A 84 7.48 21.31 5.30
CA PRO A 84 6.20 21.24 6.00
C PRO A 84 5.89 22.57 6.69
N GLU A 85 4.61 22.93 6.79
CA GLU A 85 4.21 24.14 7.53
C GLU A 85 4.42 24.01 9.04
N ARG A 86 4.50 22.78 9.53
CA ARG A 86 4.66 22.45 10.94
C ARG A 86 5.27 21.07 11.11
N LEU A 87 6.26 20.95 11.99
CA LEU A 87 6.78 19.68 12.49
C LEU A 87 6.19 19.41 13.88
N CYS A 88 5.68 18.20 14.09
CA CYS A 88 5.29 17.67 15.39
C CYS A 88 5.90 16.28 15.52
N ALA A 89 6.96 16.14 16.33
CA ALA A 89 7.80 14.94 16.32
C ALA A 89 8.12 14.45 17.72
N ILE A 90 8.15 13.13 17.89
CA ILE A 90 8.65 12.46 19.08
C ILE A 90 10.17 12.32 18.96
N ARG A 91 10.89 12.73 20.00
CA ARG A 91 12.35 12.54 20.11
C ARG A 91 12.69 11.12 20.57
N ASP A 92 13.95 10.75 20.33
CA ASP A 92 14.61 9.63 21.00
C ASP A 92 13.93 8.27 20.76
N LEU A 93 13.25 8.11 19.61
CA LEU A 93 12.61 6.86 19.20
C LEU A 93 13.64 5.74 18.97
N ASP A 94 14.85 6.09 18.56
CA ASP A 94 15.99 5.19 18.35
C ASP A 94 16.54 4.61 19.66
N LEU A 95 16.19 5.21 20.81
CA LEU A 95 16.60 4.72 22.13
C LEU A 95 15.65 3.67 22.71
N VAL A 96 14.51 3.37 22.06
CA VAL A 96 13.60 2.32 22.49
C VAL A 96 14.26 0.96 22.34
N ALA A 97 14.22 0.15 23.39
CA ALA A 97 14.75 -1.20 23.35
C ALA A 97 13.95 -2.06 22.34
N PRO A 98 14.61 -2.88 21.51
CA PRO A 98 13.92 -3.67 20.47
C PRO A 98 12.78 -4.56 21.00
N ASP A 99 12.91 -5.09 22.22
CA ASP A 99 11.90 -5.93 22.87
C ASP A 99 10.81 -5.13 23.63
N ARG A 100 10.80 -3.80 23.50
CA ARG A 100 9.92 -2.89 24.25
C ARG A 100 8.99 -2.03 23.40
N TRP A 101 9.00 -2.21 22.08
CA TRP A 101 8.17 -1.43 21.18
C TRP A 101 6.67 -1.49 21.48
N GLU A 102 6.13 -2.66 21.86
CA GLU A 102 4.71 -2.74 22.26
C GLU A 102 4.37 -1.82 23.44
N GLN A 103 5.23 -1.75 24.46
CA GLN A 103 5.01 -0.87 25.60
C GLN A 103 5.24 0.59 25.21
N ALA A 104 6.24 0.89 24.38
CA ALA A 104 6.50 2.23 23.88
C ALA A 104 5.30 2.78 23.07
N LEU A 105 4.71 1.96 22.20
CA LEU A 105 3.52 2.34 21.43
C LEU A 105 2.30 2.61 22.32
N THR A 106 2.13 1.87 23.42
CA THR A 106 1.12 2.19 24.43
C THR A 106 1.39 3.56 25.05
N LEU A 107 2.64 3.85 25.46
CA LEU A 107 3.00 5.15 26.04
C LEU A 107 2.75 6.32 25.08
N ILE A 108 3.05 6.14 23.78
CA ILE A 108 2.81 7.15 22.75
C ILE A 108 1.32 7.45 22.61
N VAL A 109 0.47 6.42 22.56
CA VAL A 109 -0.98 6.62 22.35
C VAL A 109 -1.69 7.14 23.60
N GLU A 110 -1.25 6.72 24.80
CA GLU A 110 -1.88 7.15 26.06
C GLU A 110 -1.48 8.57 26.50
N ASP A 111 -0.38 9.12 25.97
CA ASP A 111 0.04 10.50 26.23
C ASP A 111 -0.56 11.47 25.18
N GLU A 112 -1.36 12.44 25.63
CA GLU A 112 -2.06 13.39 24.76
C GLU A 112 -1.12 14.29 23.93
N GLN A 113 0.12 14.51 24.36
CA GLN A 113 1.09 15.28 23.59
C GLN A 113 1.77 14.39 22.55
N ALA A 114 2.23 13.20 22.93
CA ALA A 114 2.86 12.25 22.02
C ALA A 114 1.90 11.78 20.92
N ALA A 115 0.64 11.48 21.27
CA ALA A 115 -0.37 11.05 20.32
C ALA A 115 -0.62 12.07 19.18
N ARG A 116 -0.45 13.37 19.44
CA ARG A 116 -0.58 14.42 18.40
C ARG A 116 0.48 14.32 17.31
N ALA A 117 1.63 13.69 17.59
CA ALA A 117 2.65 13.45 16.58
C ALA A 117 2.24 12.36 15.57
N LEU A 118 1.16 11.63 15.83
CA LEU A 118 0.55 10.67 14.91
C LEU A 118 -0.63 11.24 14.11
N ASP A 119 -1.07 12.48 14.38
CA ASP A 119 -2.22 13.10 13.67
C ASP A 119 -1.94 13.25 12.16
N ASP A 120 -0.67 13.39 11.80
CA ASP A 120 -0.20 13.46 10.42
C ASP A 120 0.55 12.18 10.04
N ARG A 121 0.03 11.47 9.03
CA ARG A 121 0.62 10.24 8.50
C ARG A 121 1.92 10.49 7.73
N GLU A 122 2.01 11.63 7.04
CA GLU A 122 3.22 12.05 6.33
C GLU A 122 4.23 12.70 7.28
N GLY A 123 3.80 13.01 8.51
CA GLY A 123 4.63 13.56 9.56
C GLY A 123 5.75 12.60 10.01
N TYR A 124 6.84 13.20 10.49
CA TYR A 124 8.08 12.51 10.87
C TYR A 124 7.84 11.28 11.77
N THR A 125 7.03 11.41 12.83
CA THR A 125 6.86 10.31 13.80
C THR A 125 6.15 9.12 13.19
N ALA A 126 5.06 9.34 12.46
CA ALA A 126 4.34 8.28 11.77
C ALA A 126 5.23 7.61 10.72
N TRP A 127 6.00 8.39 9.97
CA TRP A 127 7.01 7.89 9.03
C TRP A 127 8.08 7.05 9.74
N TRP A 128 8.72 7.56 10.79
CA TRP A 128 9.83 6.88 11.46
C TRP A 128 9.38 5.55 12.07
N LEU A 129 8.25 5.56 12.78
CA LEU A 129 7.68 4.35 13.36
C LEU A 129 7.39 3.29 12.28
N ARG A 130 6.84 3.70 11.13
CA ARG A 130 6.53 2.78 10.02
C ARG A 130 7.78 2.10 9.45
N HIS A 131 8.91 2.78 9.42
CA HIS A 131 10.14 2.31 8.78
C HIS A 131 11.14 1.64 9.74
N PHE A 132 11.06 1.92 11.05
CA PHE A 132 12.09 1.49 12.01
C PHE A 132 11.57 0.79 13.26
N ALA A 133 10.31 1.01 13.68
CA ALA A 133 9.76 0.33 14.84
C ALA A 133 9.36 -1.10 14.49
N GLU A 134 9.79 -2.05 15.32
CA GLU A 134 9.59 -3.49 15.08
C GLU A 134 8.74 -4.11 16.18
N VAL A 135 7.75 -4.91 15.80
CA VAL A 135 6.95 -5.74 16.70
C VAL A 135 6.95 -7.16 16.15
N ASP A 136 7.28 -8.14 16.99
CA ASP A 136 7.35 -9.56 16.63
C ASP A 136 8.21 -9.88 15.38
N GLY A 137 9.30 -9.15 15.16
CA GLY A 137 10.19 -9.39 14.02
C GLY A 137 9.79 -8.69 12.73
N LEU A 138 8.73 -7.89 12.73
CA LEU A 138 8.21 -7.17 11.56
C LEU A 138 8.14 -5.67 11.84
N LEU A 139 8.43 -4.87 10.83
CA LEU A 139 8.28 -3.42 10.93
C LEU A 139 6.81 -3.03 11.03
N LEU A 140 6.50 -1.91 11.66
CA LEU A 140 5.13 -1.41 11.73
C LEU A 140 4.50 -1.19 10.34
N GLY A 141 5.29 -0.78 9.35
CA GLY A 141 4.87 -0.69 7.95
C GLY A 141 4.54 -2.03 7.27
N GLU A 142 4.81 -3.17 7.91
CA GLU A 142 4.43 -4.49 7.40
C GLU A 142 3.12 -5.01 8.01
N TYR A 143 2.55 -4.27 8.96
CA TYR A 143 1.23 -4.51 9.51
C TYR A 143 0.19 -3.59 8.90
N ARG A 144 -1.07 -4.03 8.89
CA ARG A 144 -2.23 -3.17 8.64
C ARG A 144 -2.93 -2.80 9.95
N ALA A 145 -3.67 -1.70 9.92
CA ALA A 145 -4.65 -1.43 10.98
C ALA A 145 -5.76 -2.51 10.98
N PRO A 146 -6.26 -2.96 12.13
CA PRO A 146 -7.36 -3.92 12.20
C PRO A 146 -8.61 -3.47 11.43
N SER A 147 -8.93 -2.18 11.49
CA SER A 147 -10.05 -1.55 10.76
C SER A 147 -9.80 -1.33 9.27
N ASP A 148 -8.55 -1.41 8.80
CA ASP A 148 -8.26 -1.31 7.37
C ASP A 148 -8.58 -2.62 6.65
N HIS A 149 -9.69 -2.59 5.92
CA HIS A 149 -10.17 -3.72 5.12
C HIS A 149 -9.53 -3.80 3.73
N SER A 150 -8.80 -2.76 3.30
CA SER A 150 -8.18 -2.70 1.98
C SER A 150 -6.98 -3.64 1.84
N LEU A 151 -6.34 -4.00 2.95
CA LEU A 151 -5.16 -4.86 3.01
C LEU A 151 -5.45 -6.25 3.64
N VAL A 152 -6.72 -6.60 3.85
CA VAL A 152 -7.10 -7.88 4.47
C VAL A 152 -6.59 -9.09 3.70
N GLY A 153 -5.90 -9.97 4.42
CA GLY A 153 -5.27 -11.18 3.88
C GLY A 153 -3.90 -10.91 3.25
N VAL A 154 -3.59 -9.65 2.90
CA VAL A 154 -2.31 -9.24 2.32
C VAL A 154 -1.29 -8.99 3.42
N LEU A 155 -1.66 -8.14 4.38
CA LEU A 155 -0.89 -7.87 5.59
C LEU A 155 -1.67 -8.34 6.83
N ASP A 156 -0.91 -8.75 7.83
CA ASP A 156 -1.46 -9.18 9.11
C ASP A 156 -1.84 -7.93 9.94
N PRO A 157 -2.94 -7.96 10.70
CA PRO A 157 -3.28 -6.84 11.57
C PRO A 157 -2.28 -6.74 12.72
N LEU A 158 -1.91 -5.52 13.10
CA LEU A 158 -1.13 -5.31 14.33
C LEU A 158 -1.95 -5.81 15.53
N VAL A 159 -1.38 -6.73 16.32
CA VAL A 159 -2.01 -7.26 17.53
C VAL A 159 -1.64 -6.35 18.70
N HIS A 160 -2.35 -5.23 18.84
CA HIS A 160 -2.13 -4.26 19.91
C HIS A 160 -3.45 -3.64 20.38
N PRO A 161 -3.66 -3.35 21.68
CA PRO A 161 -4.91 -2.76 22.19
C PRO A 161 -5.30 -1.44 21.52
N HIS A 162 -4.29 -0.70 21.04
CA HIS A 162 -4.44 0.60 20.37
C HIS A 162 -4.12 0.56 18.87
N ALA A 163 -4.14 -0.61 18.23
CA ALA A 163 -3.68 -0.76 16.84
C ALA A 163 -4.35 0.20 15.83
N ASP A 164 -5.64 0.52 15.98
CA ASP A 164 -6.30 1.48 15.09
C ASP A 164 -5.87 2.95 15.34
N ALA A 165 -5.48 3.29 16.57
CA ALA A 165 -4.90 4.62 16.86
C ALA A 165 -3.49 4.77 16.27
N LEU A 166 -2.82 3.65 16.02
CA LEU A 166 -1.50 3.59 15.39
C LEU A 166 -1.56 3.55 13.86
N ALA A 167 -2.75 3.54 13.25
CA ALA A 167 -2.93 3.44 11.80
C ALA A 167 -2.02 4.37 10.95
N PRO A 168 -1.73 5.62 11.35
CA PRO A 168 -0.77 6.48 10.64
C PRO A 168 0.65 5.88 10.52
N ALA A 169 1.07 5.09 11.50
CA ALA A 169 2.37 4.40 11.51
C ALA A 169 2.34 2.99 10.88
N LEU A 170 1.19 2.53 10.39
CA LEU A 170 1.04 1.21 9.75
C LEU A 170 0.99 1.33 8.22
N ALA A 171 1.05 0.21 7.50
CA ALA A 171 0.81 0.21 6.06
C ALA A 171 -0.63 0.62 5.73
N ALA A 172 -0.78 1.32 4.61
CA ALA A 172 -2.06 1.73 4.05
C ALA A 172 -2.00 1.71 2.52
N LEU A 173 -3.15 1.92 1.87
CA LEU A 173 -3.20 2.20 0.43
C LEU A 173 -3.50 3.68 0.17
N PRO A 174 -2.85 4.30 -0.83
CA PRO A 174 -1.83 3.71 -1.71
C PRO A 174 -0.45 3.55 -1.00
N PRO A 175 0.46 2.69 -1.50
CA PRO A 175 1.81 2.59 -0.95
C PRO A 175 2.58 3.91 -1.16
N GLU A 176 3.49 4.22 -0.23
CA GLU A 176 4.21 5.49 -0.20
C GLU A 176 5.65 5.39 -0.70
N SER A 177 6.19 4.18 -0.80
CA SER A 177 7.55 3.93 -1.30
C SER A 177 7.61 2.71 -2.23
N ALA A 178 8.68 2.63 -3.03
CA ALA A 178 8.93 1.46 -3.87
C ALA A 178 9.03 0.18 -3.02
N THR A 179 9.68 0.25 -1.86
CA THR A 179 9.77 -0.86 -0.89
C THR A 179 8.40 -1.34 -0.42
N GLU A 180 7.49 -0.43 -0.06
CA GLU A 180 6.13 -0.80 0.33
C GLU A 180 5.36 -1.42 -0.84
N ALA A 181 5.50 -0.88 -2.06
CA ALA A 181 4.89 -1.44 -3.25
C ALA A 181 5.42 -2.87 -3.53
N SER A 182 6.73 -3.08 -3.49
CA SER A 182 7.38 -4.39 -3.63
C SER A 182 6.87 -5.39 -2.59
N LEU A 183 6.76 -4.98 -1.33
CA LEU A 183 6.22 -5.81 -0.25
C LEU A 183 4.78 -6.24 -0.55
N LEU A 184 3.90 -5.30 -0.92
CA LEU A 184 2.51 -5.61 -1.24
C LEU A 184 2.41 -6.57 -2.42
N LEU A 185 3.18 -6.36 -3.49
CA LEU A 185 3.21 -7.25 -4.66
C LEU A 185 3.73 -8.65 -4.30
N ALA A 186 4.79 -8.75 -3.50
CA ALA A 186 5.31 -10.02 -2.99
C ALA A 186 4.25 -10.77 -2.15
N ARG A 187 3.52 -10.06 -1.28
CA ARG A 187 2.43 -10.64 -0.47
C ARG A 187 1.24 -11.10 -1.31
N LEU A 188 0.94 -10.42 -2.43
CA LEU A 188 -0.04 -10.92 -3.38
C LEU A 188 0.39 -12.28 -3.97
N GLY A 189 1.69 -12.48 -4.24
CA GLY A 189 2.28 -13.73 -4.71
C GLY A 189 2.34 -14.89 -3.72
N ASP A 190 2.06 -14.64 -2.43
CA ASP A 190 2.16 -15.66 -1.38
C ASP A 190 1.01 -16.69 -1.44
N ARG A 191 1.33 -17.94 -1.77
CA ARG A 191 0.35 -19.05 -1.85
C ARG A 191 -0.29 -19.40 -0.51
N GLY A 192 0.35 -19.07 0.61
CA GLY A 192 -0.17 -19.27 1.96
C GLY A 192 -1.28 -18.28 2.32
N ARG A 193 -1.40 -17.16 1.58
CA ARG A 193 -2.38 -16.10 1.86
C ARG A 193 -3.69 -16.29 1.09
N SER A 194 -4.80 -16.09 1.80
CA SER A 194 -6.14 -16.03 1.22
C SER A 194 -6.53 -14.56 1.03
N ILE A 195 -6.50 -14.10 -0.21
CA ILE A 195 -6.71 -12.69 -0.58
C ILE A 195 -7.87 -12.64 -1.57
N SER A 196 -8.83 -11.74 -1.33
CA SER A 196 -9.98 -11.60 -2.22
C SER A 196 -9.59 -10.96 -3.55
N PRO A 197 -10.21 -11.32 -4.68
CA PRO A 197 -9.92 -10.70 -5.97
C PRO A 197 -10.12 -9.18 -5.99
N GLY A 198 -11.07 -8.67 -5.19
CA GLY A 198 -11.31 -7.22 -5.06
C GLY A 198 -10.13 -6.48 -4.41
N VAL A 199 -9.56 -7.04 -3.35
CA VAL A 199 -8.36 -6.50 -2.68
C VAL A 199 -7.14 -6.57 -3.61
N THR A 200 -6.94 -7.70 -4.29
CA THR A 200 -5.86 -7.87 -5.28
C THR A 200 -5.93 -6.80 -6.37
N ARG A 201 -7.09 -6.61 -6.99
CA ARG A 201 -7.28 -5.58 -8.03
C ARG A 201 -7.04 -4.18 -7.48
N ALA A 202 -7.50 -3.88 -6.27
CA ALA A 202 -7.32 -2.58 -5.64
C ALA A 202 -5.83 -2.26 -5.44
N ILE A 203 -5.03 -3.22 -4.98
CA ILE A 203 -3.58 -3.05 -4.80
C ILE A 203 -2.87 -2.85 -6.14
N TYR A 204 -3.11 -3.70 -7.14
CA TYR A 204 -2.52 -3.50 -8.47
C TYR A 204 -2.88 -2.14 -9.06
N SER A 205 -4.12 -1.69 -8.87
CA SER A 205 -4.55 -0.36 -9.32
C SER A 205 -3.87 0.78 -8.54
N ALA A 206 -3.72 0.63 -7.22
CA ALA A 206 -3.08 1.62 -6.36
C ALA A 206 -1.58 1.78 -6.68
N VAL A 207 -0.87 0.67 -6.89
CA VAL A 207 0.54 0.67 -7.32
C VAL A 207 0.70 1.36 -8.67
N VAL A 208 -0.14 1.05 -9.65
CA VAL A 208 -0.11 1.74 -10.95
C VAL A 208 -0.38 3.24 -10.80
N GLU A 209 -1.34 3.63 -9.97
CA GLU A 209 -1.71 5.04 -9.81
C GLU A 209 -0.58 5.88 -9.20
N VAL A 210 0.12 5.38 -8.17
CA VAL A 210 1.27 6.10 -7.59
C VAL A 210 2.40 6.25 -8.59
N CYS A 211 2.69 5.22 -9.38
CA CYS A 211 3.70 5.31 -10.45
C CYS A 211 3.30 6.30 -11.54
N ARG A 212 2.03 6.31 -11.96
CA ARG A 212 1.52 7.28 -12.95
C ARG A 212 1.58 8.73 -12.45
N SER A 213 1.39 8.94 -11.15
CA SER A 213 1.53 10.26 -10.54
C SER A 213 2.99 10.73 -10.43
N GLY A 214 3.96 9.85 -10.68
CA GLY A 214 5.39 10.14 -10.51
C GLY A 214 5.85 10.16 -9.06
N ARG A 215 5.03 9.67 -8.11
CA ARG A 215 5.40 9.59 -6.69
C ARG A 215 6.37 8.44 -6.39
N ILE A 216 6.30 7.38 -7.19
CA ILE A 216 7.19 6.22 -7.10
C ILE A 216 7.69 5.93 -8.51
N ASP A 217 9.01 5.80 -8.69
CA ASP A 217 9.58 5.30 -9.94
C ASP A 217 9.29 3.79 -10.02
N TRP A 218 8.57 3.37 -11.07
CA TRP A 218 8.20 1.96 -11.23
C TRP A 218 9.41 1.04 -11.41
N SER A 219 10.56 1.58 -11.86
CA SER A 219 11.79 0.81 -12.06
C SER A 219 12.52 0.48 -10.75
N GLU A 220 12.13 1.12 -9.65
CA GLU A 220 12.60 0.80 -8.29
C GLU A 220 11.75 -0.28 -7.60
N ILE A 221 10.61 -0.66 -8.20
CA ILE A 221 9.75 -1.73 -7.67
C ILE A 221 10.30 -3.08 -8.11
N ASP A 222 10.46 -3.99 -7.15
CA ASP A 222 10.87 -5.36 -7.42
C ASP A 222 9.70 -6.15 -8.02
N ALA A 223 9.93 -6.69 -9.22
CA ALA A 223 8.97 -7.58 -9.86
C ALA A 223 8.78 -8.87 -9.02
N PRO A 224 7.54 -9.31 -8.76
CA PRO A 224 7.31 -10.44 -7.88
C PRO A 224 7.51 -11.79 -8.60
N ASP A 225 8.02 -12.80 -7.89
CA ASP A 225 8.16 -14.18 -8.40
C ASP A 225 6.81 -14.85 -8.72
N ALA A 226 5.72 -14.34 -8.14
CA ALA A 226 4.37 -14.84 -8.34
C ALA A 226 3.35 -13.71 -8.23
N VAL A 227 2.28 -13.82 -9.01
CA VAL A 227 1.18 -12.86 -9.02
C VAL A 227 -0.13 -13.53 -8.67
N ARG A 228 -1.09 -12.75 -8.18
CA ARG A 228 -2.44 -13.25 -7.90
C ARG A 228 -3.36 -12.95 -9.07
N VAL A 229 -3.89 -14.02 -9.66
CA VAL A 229 -4.81 -13.94 -10.79
C VAL A 229 -6.25 -13.79 -10.32
N ALA A 230 -7.17 -13.53 -11.26
CA ALA A 230 -8.58 -13.24 -11.03
C ALA A 230 -9.35 -14.36 -10.31
N SER A 231 -8.89 -15.60 -10.39
CA SER A 231 -9.40 -16.73 -9.60
C SER A 231 -9.07 -16.65 -8.10
N GLY A 232 -8.15 -15.76 -7.70
CA GLY A 232 -7.63 -15.62 -6.34
C GLY A 232 -6.40 -16.48 -6.03
N THR A 233 -5.94 -17.31 -6.97
CA THR A 233 -4.74 -18.15 -6.80
C THR A 233 -3.46 -17.40 -7.11
N ALA A 234 -2.37 -17.67 -6.38
CA ALA A 234 -1.05 -17.14 -6.72
C ALA A 234 -0.29 -18.08 -7.68
N VAL A 235 0.16 -17.53 -8.81
CA VAL A 235 0.76 -18.23 -9.95
C VAL A 235 2.18 -17.69 -10.20
N PRO A 236 3.20 -18.54 -10.41
CA PRO A 236 4.54 -18.06 -10.70
C PRO A 236 4.60 -17.31 -12.03
N THR A 237 5.43 -16.27 -12.11
CA THR A 237 5.63 -15.47 -13.33
C THR A 237 6.51 -16.17 -14.37
N ASP A 238 7.40 -17.06 -13.93
CA ASP A 238 8.34 -17.82 -14.77
C ASP A 238 7.85 -19.22 -15.19
N GLY A 239 6.60 -19.55 -14.89
CA GLY A 239 6.04 -20.89 -15.09
C GLY A 239 5.69 -21.22 -16.55
N HIS A 240 5.39 -22.50 -16.82
CA HIS A 240 4.93 -22.95 -18.15
C HIS A 240 3.65 -22.26 -18.64
N ARG A 241 2.82 -21.76 -17.72
CA ARG A 241 1.61 -21.00 -18.01
C ARG A 241 1.72 -19.63 -17.36
N VAL A 242 2.55 -18.79 -17.97
CA VAL A 242 2.76 -17.39 -17.57
C VAL A 242 1.40 -16.67 -17.51
N PRO A 243 1.10 -15.97 -16.40
CA PRO A 243 -0.10 -15.14 -16.28
C PRO A 243 -0.04 -13.94 -17.23
N VAL A 244 -1.22 -13.41 -17.59
CA VAL A 244 -1.37 -12.31 -18.56
C VAL A 244 -2.15 -11.16 -17.96
N VAL A 245 -1.72 -9.94 -18.24
CA VAL A 245 -2.41 -8.72 -17.77
C VAL A 245 -3.56 -8.37 -18.70
N LEU A 246 -4.75 -8.16 -18.13
CA LEU A 246 -5.93 -7.72 -18.85
C LEU A 246 -5.75 -6.27 -19.34
N ASP A 247 -5.59 -6.10 -20.65
CA ASP A 247 -5.42 -4.82 -21.35
C ASP A 247 -6.72 -4.31 -21.97
N ASP A 248 -7.51 -5.21 -22.56
CA ASP A 248 -8.84 -4.89 -23.05
C ASP A 248 -9.96 -5.65 -22.31
N PRO A 249 -11.05 -4.97 -21.91
CA PRO A 249 -12.09 -5.52 -21.04
C PRO A 249 -12.88 -6.69 -21.64
N TRP A 250 -12.97 -6.81 -22.96
CA TRP A 250 -13.68 -7.93 -23.58
C TRP A 250 -12.97 -9.28 -23.38
N TRP A 251 -11.63 -9.27 -23.19
CA TRP A 251 -10.85 -10.47 -22.90
C TRP A 251 -11.24 -11.13 -21.58
N ALA A 252 -11.77 -10.38 -20.62
CA ALA A 252 -12.24 -10.92 -19.34
C ALA A 252 -13.38 -11.95 -19.47
N GLN A 253 -14.08 -11.96 -20.61
CA GLN A 253 -15.11 -12.96 -20.92
C GLN A 253 -14.54 -14.25 -21.53
N ALA A 254 -13.31 -14.20 -22.05
CA ALA A 254 -12.78 -15.21 -22.94
C ALA A 254 -11.52 -15.92 -22.42
N VAL A 255 -10.74 -15.25 -21.57
CA VAL A 255 -9.54 -15.81 -20.94
C VAL A 255 -9.91 -16.46 -19.61
N ASP A 256 -9.27 -17.59 -19.32
CA ASP A 256 -9.42 -18.32 -18.07
C ASP A 256 -8.98 -17.46 -16.87
N PRO A 257 -9.84 -17.25 -15.85
CA PRO A 257 -9.51 -16.48 -14.67
C PRO A 257 -8.28 -16.97 -13.89
N VAL A 258 -7.86 -18.23 -14.07
CA VAL A 258 -6.65 -18.78 -13.42
C VAL A 258 -5.34 -18.30 -14.05
N THR A 259 -5.40 -17.52 -15.14
CA THR A 259 -4.24 -16.91 -15.79
C THR A 259 -4.32 -15.40 -15.91
N LEU A 260 -5.47 -14.82 -15.58
CA LEU A 260 -5.74 -13.41 -15.85
C LEU A 260 -5.39 -12.53 -14.65
N VAL A 261 -4.50 -11.56 -14.82
CA VAL A 261 -4.23 -10.51 -13.85
C VAL A 261 -5.10 -9.30 -14.19
N ILE A 262 -5.86 -8.80 -13.22
CA ILE A 262 -6.77 -7.67 -13.40
C ILE A 262 -6.34 -6.55 -12.44
N GLY A 263 -5.99 -5.40 -13.00
CA GLY A 263 -5.68 -4.19 -12.23
C GLY A 263 -6.51 -3.00 -12.69
N PRO A 264 -5.87 -1.89 -13.11
CA PRO A 264 -6.55 -0.64 -13.45
C PRO A 264 -7.47 -0.77 -14.68
N ASP A 265 -8.44 0.13 -14.79
CA ASP A 265 -9.45 0.11 -15.87
C ASP A 265 -8.97 0.74 -17.19
N SER A 266 -7.83 1.44 -17.18
CA SER A 266 -7.28 2.12 -18.36
C SER A 266 -6.28 1.23 -19.12
N PRO A 267 -6.27 1.26 -20.47
CA PRO A 267 -5.27 0.53 -21.26
C PRO A 267 -3.83 0.91 -20.90
N GLU A 268 -3.56 2.21 -20.69
CA GLU A 268 -2.22 2.68 -20.31
C GLU A 268 -1.84 2.21 -18.90
N GLY A 269 -2.82 2.08 -18.00
CA GLY A 269 -2.60 1.50 -16.68
C GLY A 269 -2.31 0.01 -16.76
N ALA A 270 -3.00 -0.72 -17.63
CA ALA A 270 -2.74 -2.14 -17.86
C ALA A 270 -1.35 -2.39 -18.48
N THR A 271 -0.89 -1.53 -19.39
CA THR A 271 0.48 -1.57 -19.89
C THR A 271 1.49 -1.34 -18.77
N LEU A 272 1.30 -0.30 -17.95
CA LEU A 272 2.23 -0.06 -16.84
C LEU A 272 2.22 -1.21 -15.81
N LEU A 273 1.07 -1.83 -15.56
CA LEU A 273 0.99 -3.02 -14.70
C LEU A 273 1.76 -4.21 -15.30
N ALA A 274 1.66 -4.42 -16.61
CA ALA A 274 2.42 -5.44 -17.32
C ALA A 274 3.93 -5.20 -17.19
N ASP A 275 4.39 -3.97 -17.34
CA ASP A 275 5.79 -3.59 -17.17
C ASP A 275 6.28 -3.81 -15.72
N ILE A 276 5.51 -3.38 -14.72
CA ILE A 276 5.86 -3.56 -13.28
C ILE A 276 5.95 -5.04 -12.90
N LEU A 277 5.04 -5.87 -13.43
CA LEU A 277 4.99 -7.29 -13.09
C LEU A 277 5.90 -8.16 -13.97
N ASP A 278 6.54 -7.58 -14.99
CA ASP A 278 7.26 -8.29 -16.05
C ASP A 278 6.39 -9.40 -16.68
N LEU A 279 5.16 -9.05 -17.06
CA LEU A 279 4.18 -9.98 -17.63
C LEU A 279 3.66 -9.50 -18.99
N PRO A 280 3.37 -10.41 -19.93
CA PRO A 280 2.75 -10.02 -21.19
C PRO A 280 1.28 -9.61 -21.00
N GLN A 281 0.80 -8.77 -21.90
CA GLN A 281 -0.62 -8.43 -21.98
C GLN A 281 -1.43 -9.55 -22.66
N VAL A 282 -2.75 -9.61 -22.42
CA VAL A 282 -3.60 -10.61 -23.09
C VAL A 282 -3.56 -10.45 -24.61
N SER A 283 -3.64 -9.22 -25.13
CA SER A 283 -3.61 -8.99 -26.58
C SER A 283 -2.26 -9.33 -27.22
N GLU A 284 -1.17 -9.41 -26.43
CA GLU A 284 0.14 -9.85 -26.89
C GLU A 284 0.21 -11.37 -27.04
N GLU A 285 -0.39 -12.11 -26.12
CA GLU A 285 -0.37 -13.58 -26.10
C GLU A 285 -1.47 -14.24 -26.93
N PHE A 286 -2.61 -13.58 -27.12
CA PHE A 286 -3.78 -14.17 -27.75
C PHE A 286 -4.25 -13.40 -28.98
N THR A 287 -4.85 -14.14 -29.93
CA THR A 287 -5.68 -13.59 -31.00
C THR A 287 -7.08 -14.14 -30.89
N ALA A 288 -8.06 -13.36 -31.35
CA ALA A 288 -9.45 -13.76 -31.37
C ALA A 288 -10.11 -13.30 -32.67
N GLU A 289 -10.83 -14.23 -33.31
CA GLU A 289 -11.60 -13.94 -34.52
C GLU A 289 -13.05 -14.38 -34.32
N PRO A 290 -14.04 -13.60 -34.80
CA PRO A 290 -15.43 -14.00 -34.69
C PRO A 290 -15.72 -15.24 -35.54
N VAL A 291 -16.48 -16.18 -35.00
CA VAL A 291 -16.92 -17.38 -35.72
C VAL A 291 -18.18 -17.03 -36.50
N GLY A 292 -18.06 -17.00 -37.83
CA GLY A 292 -19.14 -16.60 -38.75
C GLY A 292 -19.08 -15.11 -39.13
N ALA A 293 -20.06 -14.65 -39.90
CA ALA A 293 -20.01 -13.31 -40.52
C ALA A 293 -20.77 -12.21 -39.78
N GLY A 294 -21.70 -12.58 -38.89
CA GLY A 294 -22.63 -11.64 -38.24
C GLY A 294 -23.51 -10.87 -39.22
N GLU A 295 -24.60 -10.29 -38.72
CA GLU A 295 -25.39 -9.31 -39.48
C GLU A 295 -24.80 -7.92 -39.30
N TYR A 296 -24.53 -7.22 -40.40
CA TYR A 296 -24.09 -5.83 -40.36
C TYR A 296 -25.23 -4.93 -39.90
N THR A 297 -24.94 -4.04 -38.96
CA THR A 297 -25.87 -3.01 -38.49
C THR A 297 -25.13 -1.72 -38.10
N THR A 298 -25.88 -0.71 -37.68
CA THR A 298 -25.37 0.60 -37.25
C THR A 298 -25.52 0.81 -35.74
N SER A 299 -24.97 1.91 -35.23
CA SER A 299 -25.13 2.34 -33.83
C SER A 299 -26.57 2.55 -33.38
N ASP A 300 -27.51 2.74 -34.32
CA ASP A 300 -28.93 2.97 -34.04
C ASP A 300 -29.72 1.65 -33.87
N ASP A 301 -29.06 0.51 -34.09
CA ASP A 301 -29.64 -0.80 -33.86
C ASP A 301 -30.02 -1.00 -32.38
N THR A 302 -31.09 -1.75 -32.15
CA THR A 302 -31.55 -2.05 -30.79
C THR A 302 -30.45 -2.72 -29.95
N ALA A 303 -29.64 -3.61 -30.53
CA ALA A 303 -28.54 -4.26 -29.82
C ALA A 303 -27.44 -3.27 -29.42
N ALA A 304 -27.08 -2.34 -30.30
CA ALA A 304 -26.05 -1.32 -30.03
C ALA A 304 -26.49 -0.31 -28.97
N VAL A 305 -27.76 0.13 -29.03
CA VAL A 305 -28.35 1.03 -28.02
C VAL A 305 -28.39 0.36 -26.64
N LEU A 306 -28.84 -0.90 -26.57
CA LEU A 306 -28.87 -1.64 -25.31
C LEU A 306 -27.47 -1.89 -24.74
N PHE A 307 -26.48 -2.20 -25.59
CA PHE A 307 -25.08 -2.34 -25.18
C PHE A 307 -24.55 -1.05 -24.57
N THR A 308 -24.79 0.10 -25.22
CA THR A 308 -24.36 1.41 -24.72
C THR A 308 -25.01 1.70 -23.37
N ALA A 309 -26.30 1.39 -23.21
CA ALA A 309 -27.01 1.57 -21.94
C ALA A 309 -26.52 0.62 -20.82
N GLU A 310 -26.13 -0.62 -21.13
CA GLU A 310 -25.63 -1.59 -20.14
C GLU A 310 -24.19 -1.31 -19.71
N THR A 311 -23.33 -0.92 -20.66
CA THR A 311 -21.89 -0.83 -20.43
C THR A 311 -21.38 0.59 -20.26
N GLY A 312 -22.20 1.60 -20.59
CA GLY A 312 -21.78 3.00 -20.71
C GLY A 312 -20.83 3.26 -21.89
N ARG A 313 -20.54 2.26 -22.73
CA ARG A 313 -19.57 2.38 -23.83
C ARG A 313 -20.28 2.81 -25.12
N PRO A 314 -19.83 3.90 -25.76
CA PRO A 314 -20.34 4.22 -27.09
C PRO A 314 -19.91 3.14 -28.08
N VAL A 315 -20.72 2.96 -29.13
CA VAL A 315 -20.40 2.07 -30.25
C VAL A 315 -20.11 2.92 -31.49
N PRO A 316 -18.86 3.38 -31.67
CA PRO A 316 -18.50 4.12 -32.87
C PRO A 316 -18.37 3.14 -34.05
N GLY A 317 -19.03 3.45 -35.16
CA GLY A 317 -18.76 2.78 -36.44
C GLY A 317 -19.56 1.50 -36.70
N GLU A 318 -18.86 0.48 -37.23
CA GLU A 318 -19.47 -0.76 -37.71
C GLU A 318 -19.86 -1.69 -36.54
N VAL A 319 -21.10 -2.18 -36.59
CA VAL A 319 -21.63 -3.13 -35.64
C VAL A 319 -21.98 -4.43 -36.34
N ARG A 320 -21.62 -5.56 -35.72
CA ARG A 320 -21.94 -6.90 -36.22
C ARG A 320 -22.72 -7.65 -35.16
N VAL A 321 -23.94 -8.05 -35.47
CA VAL A 321 -24.84 -8.70 -34.52
C VAL A 321 -24.94 -10.21 -34.82
N TYR A 322 -24.82 -11.03 -33.78
CA TYR A 322 -24.85 -12.50 -33.85
C TYR A 322 -25.95 -13.03 -32.96
N ASP A 323 -26.64 -14.10 -33.38
CA ASP A 323 -27.58 -14.79 -32.49
C ASP A 323 -26.85 -15.55 -31.35
N ASP A 324 -25.62 -15.99 -31.60
CA ASP A 324 -24.69 -16.60 -30.63
C ASP A 324 -23.27 -16.13 -30.97
N LEU A 325 -22.77 -15.09 -30.31
CA LEU A 325 -21.42 -14.58 -30.57
C LEU A 325 -20.37 -15.52 -29.96
N ARG A 326 -19.54 -16.08 -30.83
CA ARG A 326 -18.39 -16.92 -30.46
C ARG A 326 -17.12 -16.36 -31.05
N MET A 327 -16.05 -16.40 -30.27
CA MET A 327 -14.72 -16.02 -30.68
C MET A 327 -13.84 -17.27 -30.73
N ALA A 328 -13.14 -17.47 -31.84
CA ALA A 328 -12.09 -18.46 -31.96
C ALA A 328 -10.80 -17.88 -31.38
N LEU A 329 -10.45 -18.29 -30.16
CA LEU A 329 -9.25 -17.83 -29.46
C LEU A 329 -8.08 -18.72 -29.82
N SER A 330 -6.93 -18.12 -30.13
CA SER A 330 -5.70 -18.84 -30.41
C SER A 330 -4.56 -18.17 -29.66
N ARG A 331 -3.68 -18.95 -29.03
CA ARG A 331 -2.43 -18.41 -28.49
C ARG A 331 -1.47 -18.14 -29.65
N LYS A 332 -0.85 -16.97 -29.70
CA LYS A 332 0.12 -16.64 -30.75
C LYS A 332 1.28 -17.63 -30.73
N GLY A 333 1.69 -18.10 -31.90
CA GLY A 333 2.68 -19.17 -32.04
C GLY A 333 2.16 -20.59 -31.75
N GLY A 334 0.92 -20.75 -31.28
CA GLY A 334 0.24 -22.04 -31.13
C GLY A 334 -0.65 -22.38 -32.33
N GLY A 335 -0.84 -23.68 -32.59
CA GLY A 335 -1.72 -24.17 -33.66
C GLY A 335 -3.15 -24.54 -33.21
N ALA A 336 -3.42 -24.53 -31.89
CA ALA A 336 -4.71 -24.91 -31.34
C ALA A 336 -5.57 -23.65 -31.10
N SER A 337 -6.83 -23.72 -31.54
CA SER A 337 -7.84 -22.70 -31.29
C SER A 337 -8.99 -23.29 -30.46
N SER A 338 -9.56 -22.48 -29.57
CA SER A 338 -10.76 -22.81 -28.80
C SER A 338 -11.85 -21.77 -29.04
N GLU A 339 -13.08 -22.21 -29.30
CA GLU A 339 -14.22 -21.32 -29.38
C GLU A 339 -14.74 -20.97 -27.99
N VAL A 340 -14.89 -19.67 -27.70
CA VAL A 340 -15.50 -19.18 -26.47
C VAL A 340 -16.70 -18.30 -26.81
N ARG A 341 -17.80 -18.52 -26.10
CA ARG A 341 -19.00 -17.68 -26.22
C ARG A 341 -18.80 -16.40 -25.40
N VAL A 342 -19.03 -15.25 -26.02
CA VAL A 342 -18.94 -13.93 -25.36
C VAL A 342 -20.21 -13.13 -25.62
N ARG A 343 -20.48 -12.10 -24.81
CA ARG A 343 -21.64 -11.23 -25.03
C ARG A 343 -21.34 -10.11 -26.02
N TRP A 344 -20.09 -9.66 -26.04
CA TRP A 344 -19.62 -8.60 -26.92
C TRP A 344 -18.10 -8.67 -27.11
N TRP A 345 -17.61 -8.07 -28.19
CA TRP A 345 -16.19 -7.97 -28.52
C TRP A 345 -15.91 -6.70 -29.31
N VAL A 346 -14.71 -6.14 -29.20
CA VAL A 346 -14.23 -5.08 -30.08
C VAL A 346 -12.91 -5.54 -30.70
N ASP A 347 -12.77 -5.54 -32.02
CA ASP A 347 -11.49 -5.86 -32.66
C ASP A 347 -10.55 -4.65 -32.74
N SER A 348 -9.32 -4.90 -33.17
CA SER A 348 -8.29 -3.88 -33.38
C SER A 348 -8.65 -2.83 -34.44
N ARG A 349 -9.70 -3.05 -35.25
CA ARG A 349 -10.22 -2.06 -36.22
C ARG A 349 -11.35 -1.21 -35.62
N GLY A 350 -11.75 -1.47 -34.38
CA GLY A 350 -12.87 -0.81 -33.72
C GLY A 350 -14.24 -1.37 -34.09
N VAL A 351 -14.33 -2.52 -34.78
CA VAL A 351 -15.61 -3.16 -35.09
C VAL A 351 -16.18 -3.77 -33.82
N THR A 352 -17.43 -3.43 -33.50
CA THR A 352 -18.11 -3.97 -32.32
C THR A 352 -18.98 -5.16 -32.70
N TYR A 353 -18.68 -6.32 -32.13
CA TYR A 353 -19.46 -7.54 -32.26
C TYR A 353 -20.37 -7.70 -31.05
N LEU A 354 -21.67 -7.91 -31.28
CA LEU A 354 -22.67 -8.03 -30.22
C LEU A 354 -23.47 -9.33 -30.35
N SER A 355 -23.74 -9.99 -29.24
CA SER A 355 -24.74 -11.07 -29.20
C SER A 355 -26.15 -10.47 -29.04
N ARG A 356 -27.13 -10.96 -29.81
CA ARG A 356 -28.54 -10.62 -29.59
C ARG A 356 -28.97 -11.09 -28.20
N ARG A 357 -29.63 -10.20 -27.45
CA ARG A 357 -30.40 -10.61 -26.27
C ARG A 357 -31.58 -11.46 -26.74
N ARG A 358 -31.75 -12.62 -26.11
CA ARG A 358 -32.93 -13.47 -26.27
C ARG A 358 -33.99 -13.10 -25.24
#